data_AF-A0A8T4HS98-F1
#
_entry.id   AF-A0A8T4HS98-F1
#
_cell.length_a   1.000
_cell.length_b   1.000
_cell.length_c   1.000
_cell.angle_alpha   90.00
_cell.angle_beta   90.00
_cell.angle_gamma   90.00
#
_symmetry.space_group_name_H-M   'P 1'
#
loop_
_entity.id
_entity.type
_entity.pdbx_description
1 polymer ?
#
loop_
_entity_poly.entity_id
_entity_poly.type
_entity_poly.pdbx_seq_one_letter_code
_entity_poly.pdbx_strand_id
1 'polypeptide(L)'
;MAAPQNYLAVIKVVGIGGGGVNAINRMIEVGLKGVEFIAINTDAQALLMSDADVKLDVGRELTRGLGAGANPDVGRKAAEDHREEIEEVLKGADMVFVTAGEGGGTGTGGAPVVANIARSLGALTIGVVTRPFTFEGRRRANQAEDGIAGLRDEVDTLIVIPNDRLLSISDRQVSVLDAFKSADQVLLSGVQGITDLITTPGLINLDFADVKSVMSEAGSALMGIGSARGDDRAVAAAEMAISSPLLEASIDGARGVLLSISGGSDLGLFEINEAAQLVSEAAHPEANIIFGAVIDDALGDEVRVTVIAAGFDGGQPPSKKGEKALGQPSSAASSAPSSYKDEPSAASADPEPERPSFSGLGSVAPPREEDTPPRPEPAPVSEVPPPPAATPQVPPARPYHDSQAEELDVPDFLK
;
A
#
# COMPACT_ATOMS: atom_id res chain seq x y z
N MET A 1 7.87 -44.11 10.68
CA MET A 1 7.62 -42.76 10.15
C MET A 1 7.20 -41.90 11.32
N ALA A 2 7.96 -40.86 11.65
CA ALA A 2 7.51 -39.86 12.60
C ALA A 2 6.27 -39.17 11.98
N ALA A 3 5.21 -38.98 12.76
CA ALA A 3 4.09 -38.16 12.35
C ALA A 3 4.62 -36.76 11.97
N PRO A 4 4.14 -36.14 10.88
CA PRO A 4 4.53 -34.76 10.57
C PRO A 4 4.20 -33.92 11.80
N GLN A 5 5.21 -33.31 12.42
CA GLN A 5 4.97 -32.32 13.45
C GLN A 5 4.22 -31.18 12.77
N ASN A 6 3.05 -30.82 13.29
CA ASN A 6 2.32 -29.62 12.84
C ASN A 6 3.22 -28.41 13.11
N TYR A 7 3.98 -28.01 12.11
CA TYR A 7 4.77 -26.79 12.13
C TYR A 7 3.81 -25.62 11.93
N LEU A 8 3.63 -24.82 12.97
CA LEU A 8 2.88 -23.57 12.87
C LEU A 8 3.83 -22.52 12.29
N ALA A 9 3.48 -22.00 11.12
CA ALA A 9 4.25 -20.94 10.49
C ALA A 9 4.27 -19.70 11.39
N VAL A 10 5.46 -19.15 11.62
CA VAL A 10 5.64 -17.91 12.37
C VAL A 10 5.43 -16.74 11.43
N ILE A 11 4.30 -16.05 11.59
CA ILE A 11 3.91 -14.90 10.76
C ILE A 11 4.15 -13.62 11.57
N LYS A 12 4.84 -12.66 10.96
CA LYS A 12 5.04 -11.32 11.55
C LYS A 12 4.45 -10.23 10.65
N VAL A 13 3.81 -9.23 11.25
CA VAL A 13 3.23 -8.08 10.54
C VAL A 13 3.96 -6.83 11.00
N VAL A 14 4.65 -6.18 10.06
CA VAL A 14 5.50 -5.01 10.30
C VAL A 14 4.86 -3.77 9.70
N GLY A 15 4.52 -2.82 10.56
CA GLY A 15 3.89 -1.56 10.19
C GLY A 15 4.90 -0.45 10.28
N ILE A 16 5.25 0.13 9.13
CA ILE A 16 6.29 1.14 9.04
C ILE A 16 5.75 2.53 8.73
N GLY A 17 6.16 3.51 9.54
CA GLY A 17 5.66 4.87 9.50
C GLY A 17 4.23 5.01 10.04
N GLY A 18 3.69 6.24 10.03
CA GLY A 18 2.39 6.52 10.65
C GLY A 18 1.23 5.71 10.06
N GLY A 19 1.14 5.59 8.74
CA GLY A 19 0.09 4.80 8.07
C GLY A 19 0.17 3.31 8.39
N GLY A 20 1.37 2.71 8.35
CA GLY A 20 1.55 1.30 8.68
C GLY A 20 1.25 1.00 10.15
N VAL A 21 1.66 1.88 11.06
CA VAL A 21 1.37 1.73 12.50
C VAL A 21 -0.13 1.86 12.79
N ASN A 22 -0.84 2.77 12.12
CA ASN A 22 -2.30 2.88 12.24
C ASN A 22 -3.01 1.60 11.76
N ALA A 23 -2.58 1.05 10.63
CA ALA A 23 -3.11 -0.21 10.11
C ALA A 23 -2.89 -1.37 11.10
N ILE A 24 -1.71 -1.48 11.71
CA ILE A 24 -1.43 -2.48 12.76
C ILE A 24 -2.34 -2.29 13.97
N ASN A 25 -2.48 -1.06 14.48
CA ASN A 25 -3.35 -0.82 15.63
C ASN A 25 -4.80 -1.25 15.31
N ARG A 26 -5.25 -1.02 14.07
CA ARG A 26 -6.57 -1.49 13.62
C ARG A 26 -6.65 -3.02 13.55
N MET A 27 -5.61 -3.70 13.07
CA MET A 27 -5.54 -5.16 13.05
C MET A 27 -5.63 -5.75 14.46
N ILE A 28 -4.98 -5.11 15.44
CA ILE A 28 -5.03 -5.49 16.85
C ILE A 28 -6.43 -5.25 17.43
N GLU A 29 -7.04 -4.10 17.15
CA GLU A 29 -8.38 -3.75 17.63
C GLU A 29 -9.46 -4.74 17.15
N VAL A 30 -9.37 -5.17 15.88
CA VAL A 30 -10.27 -6.18 15.30
C VAL A 30 -9.94 -7.60 15.81
N GLY A 31 -8.78 -7.78 16.44
CA GLY A 31 -8.39 -9.03 17.09
C GLY A 31 -7.83 -10.07 16.12
N LEU A 32 -7.08 -9.65 15.10
CA LEU A 32 -6.36 -10.55 14.20
C LEU A 32 -5.38 -11.43 15.01
N LYS A 33 -5.44 -12.76 14.82
CA LYS A 33 -4.72 -13.75 15.64
C LYS A 33 -3.67 -14.50 14.83
N GLY A 34 -2.73 -15.12 15.57
CA GLY A 34 -1.70 -15.98 14.97
C GLY A 34 -0.59 -15.22 14.27
N VAL A 35 -0.45 -13.93 14.55
CA VAL A 35 0.58 -13.05 14.01
C VAL A 35 1.23 -12.26 15.15
N GLU A 36 2.51 -11.92 14.99
CA GLU A 36 3.23 -11.00 15.87
C GLU A 36 3.28 -9.60 15.23
N PHE A 37 2.88 -8.56 15.96
CA PHE A 37 2.82 -7.20 15.44
C PHE A 37 4.07 -6.40 15.81
N ILE A 38 4.68 -5.75 14.81
CA ILE A 38 5.88 -4.95 14.94
C ILE A 38 5.61 -3.56 14.38
N ALA A 39 5.72 -2.53 15.21
CA ALA A 39 5.61 -1.13 14.80
C ALA A 39 6.99 -0.50 14.66
N ILE A 40 7.29 0.05 13.48
CA ILE A 40 8.55 0.76 13.18
C ILE A 40 8.23 2.21 12.81
N ASN A 41 8.82 3.17 13.51
CA ASN A 41 8.65 4.57 13.13
C ASN A 41 9.85 5.43 13.54
N THR A 42 10.01 6.58 12.86
CA THR A 42 10.96 7.63 13.27
C THR A 42 10.32 8.69 14.18
N ASP A 43 9.00 8.59 14.37
CA ASP A 43 8.21 9.41 15.29
C ASP A 43 7.94 8.60 16.56
N ALA A 44 8.62 8.99 17.64
CA ALA A 44 8.52 8.31 18.92
C ALA A 44 7.15 8.51 19.58
N GLN A 45 6.45 9.62 19.30
CA GLN A 45 5.11 9.86 19.87
C GLN A 45 4.09 8.91 19.27
N ALA A 46 4.16 8.68 17.96
CA ALA A 46 3.30 7.73 17.27
C ALA A 46 3.52 6.29 17.79
N LEU A 47 4.77 5.89 18.06
CA LEU A 47 5.08 4.55 18.60
C LEU A 47 4.57 4.33 20.02
N LEU A 48 4.63 5.34 20.88
CA LEU A 48 4.10 5.23 22.25
C LEU A 48 2.60 4.92 22.27
N MET A 49 1.88 5.40 21.26
CA MET A 49 0.43 5.17 21.09
C MET A 49 0.10 3.87 20.35
N SER A 50 1.09 3.11 19.87
CA SER A 50 0.84 1.83 19.20
C SER A 50 0.55 0.72 20.20
N ASP A 51 -0.31 -0.22 19.83
CA ASP A 51 -0.62 -1.41 20.62
C ASP A 51 0.21 -2.64 20.21
N ALA A 52 1.15 -2.48 19.27
CA ALA A 52 1.99 -3.57 18.78
C ALA A 52 2.85 -4.24 19.87
N ASP A 53 3.09 -5.55 19.71
CA ASP A 53 3.90 -6.37 20.62
C ASP A 53 5.34 -5.87 20.71
N VAL A 54 5.90 -5.48 19.56
CA VAL A 54 7.26 -4.93 19.44
C VAL A 54 7.20 -3.53 18.83
N LYS A 55 7.94 -2.59 19.42
CA LYS A 55 8.00 -1.19 18.98
C LYS A 55 9.45 -0.79 18.80
N LEU A 56 9.79 -0.31 17.62
CA LEU A 56 11.17 -0.01 17.25
C LEU A 56 11.25 1.44 16.72
N ASP A 57 11.89 2.29 17.51
CA ASP A 57 12.14 3.70 17.21
C ASP A 57 13.43 3.83 16.40
N VAL A 58 13.30 4.18 15.13
CA VAL A 58 14.44 4.28 14.20
C VAL A 58 14.85 5.71 13.95
N GLY A 59 16.14 5.91 13.72
CA GLY A 59 16.69 7.20 13.29
C GLY A 59 16.55 8.30 14.34
N ARG A 60 16.49 7.95 15.64
CA ARG A 60 16.39 8.91 16.74
C ARG A 60 17.49 9.97 16.70
N GLU A 61 18.70 9.61 16.28
CA GLU A 61 19.81 10.56 16.10
C GLU A 61 19.59 11.54 14.94
N LEU A 62 18.92 11.08 13.87
CA LEU A 62 18.66 11.86 12.65
C LEU A 62 17.44 12.79 12.81
N THR A 63 16.37 12.29 13.42
CA THR A 63 15.07 12.96 13.48
C THR A 63 14.79 13.61 14.83
N ARG A 64 15.57 13.27 15.87
CA ARG A 64 15.29 13.61 17.27
C ARG A 64 13.93 13.07 17.75
N GLY A 65 13.44 12.00 17.11
CA GLY A 65 12.14 11.39 17.40
C GLY A 65 10.93 12.17 16.85
N LEU A 66 11.15 13.12 15.92
CA LEU A 66 10.10 13.98 15.36
C LEU A 66 9.60 13.52 13.97
N GLY A 67 10.04 12.36 13.50
CA GLY A 67 9.70 11.84 12.19
C GLY A 67 10.63 12.28 11.05
N ALA A 68 10.46 11.66 9.87
CA ALA A 68 11.29 11.88 8.69
C ALA A 68 10.92 13.12 7.84
N GLY A 69 9.94 13.94 8.27
CA GLY A 69 9.57 15.20 7.58
C GLY A 69 9.13 15.03 6.11
N ALA A 70 8.43 13.94 5.79
CA ALA A 70 8.05 13.56 4.41
C ALA A 70 9.24 13.44 3.43
N ASN A 71 10.43 13.12 3.96
CA ASN A 71 11.61 12.80 3.16
C ASN A 71 11.91 11.29 3.20
N PRO A 72 11.70 10.55 2.09
CA PRO A 72 12.01 9.13 2.01
C PRO A 72 13.48 8.80 2.31
N ASP A 73 14.42 9.64 1.92
CA ASP A 73 15.85 9.39 2.15
C ASP A 73 16.19 9.33 3.64
N VAL A 74 15.53 10.16 4.45
CA VAL A 74 15.69 10.14 5.91
C VAL A 74 15.10 8.86 6.49
N GLY A 75 13.93 8.43 6.00
CA GLY A 75 13.30 7.18 6.42
C GLY A 75 14.15 5.95 6.08
N ARG A 76 14.71 5.91 4.87
CA ARG A 76 15.63 4.86 4.42
C ARG A 76 16.87 4.79 5.30
N LYS A 77 17.56 5.92 5.47
CA LYS A 77 18.77 5.98 6.28
C LYS A 77 18.50 5.57 7.73
N ALA A 78 17.37 6.02 8.29
CA ALA A 78 16.96 5.63 9.64
C ALA A 78 16.81 4.11 9.78
N ALA A 79 16.18 3.44 8.81
CA ALA A 79 16.04 1.98 8.79
C ALA A 79 17.39 1.27 8.56
N GLU A 80 18.25 1.78 7.68
CA GLU A 80 19.59 1.23 7.43
C GLU A 80 20.50 1.30 8.68
N ASP A 81 20.49 2.44 9.37
CA ASP A 81 21.27 2.63 10.60
C ASP A 81 20.82 1.70 11.74
N HIS A 82 19.60 1.17 11.68
CA HIS A 82 19.01 0.26 12.68
C HIS A 82 18.77 -1.15 12.11
N ARG A 83 19.52 -1.53 11.07
CA ARG A 83 19.37 -2.81 10.37
C ARG A 83 19.51 -4.02 11.31
N GLU A 84 20.45 -3.97 12.25
CA GLU A 84 20.71 -5.06 13.20
C GLU A 84 19.49 -5.31 14.11
N GLU A 85 18.90 -4.24 14.65
CA GLU A 85 17.71 -4.35 15.51
C GLU A 85 16.49 -4.89 14.72
N ILE A 86 16.31 -4.44 13.47
CA ILE A 86 15.25 -4.96 12.59
C ILE A 86 15.48 -6.46 12.31
N GLU A 87 16.73 -6.86 12.04
CA GLU A 87 17.08 -8.26 11.79
C GLU A 87 16.78 -9.15 13.01
N GLU A 88 17.12 -8.70 14.21
CA GLU A 88 16.82 -9.43 15.45
C GLU A 88 15.32 -9.65 15.65
N VAL A 89 14.52 -8.63 15.39
CA VAL A 89 13.06 -8.70 15.55
C VAL A 89 12.42 -9.59 14.48
N LEU A 90 12.96 -9.63 13.25
CA LEU A 90 12.42 -10.46 12.17
C LEU A 90 12.91 -11.90 12.17
N LYS A 91 13.92 -12.22 12.98
CA LYS A 91 14.54 -13.54 13.01
C LYS A 91 13.53 -14.65 13.34
N GLY A 92 13.61 -15.73 12.57
CA GLY A 92 12.75 -16.90 12.74
C GLY A 92 11.33 -16.76 12.19
N ALA A 93 11.02 -15.66 11.49
CA ALA A 93 9.77 -15.55 10.74
C ALA A 93 9.81 -16.44 9.49
N ASP A 94 8.74 -17.21 9.26
CA ASP A 94 8.52 -17.92 8.00
C ASP A 94 7.90 -16.98 6.95
N MET A 95 7.11 -16.01 7.41
CA MET A 95 6.41 -15.04 6.60
C MET A 95 6.40 -13.66 7.26
N VAL A 96 6.65 -12.62 6.48
CA VAL A 96 6.64 -11.23 6.94
C VAL A 96 5.75 -10.39 6.03
N PHE A 97 4.74 -9.76 6.62
CA PHE A 97 3.96 -8.71 5.96
C PHE A 97 4.58 -7.36 6.26
N VAL A 98 4.91 -6.59 5.23
CA VAL A 98 5.38 -5.20 5.37
C VAL A 98 4.25 -4.28 4.94
N THR A 99 3.66 -3.55 5.89
CA THR A 99 2.58 -2.60 5.63
C THR A 99 3.03 -1.16 5.82
N ALA A 100 2.71 -0.32 4.83
CA ALA A 100 3.08 1.08 4.81
C ALA A 100 2.07 1.93 4.04
N GLY A 101 1.90 3.18 4.50
CA GLY A 101 1.30 4.24 3.70
C GLY A 101 2.38 4.93 2.86
N GLU A 102 2.34 4.73 1.55
CA GLU A 102 3.34 5.29 0.63
C GLU A 102 3.12 6.79 0.37
N GLY A 103 4.19 7.49 0.02
CA GLY A 103 4.19 8.94 -0.17
C GLY A 103 4.53 9.75 1.08
N GLY A 104 4.80 9.08 2.20
CA GLY A 104 5.41 9.66 3.40
C GLY A 104 6.95 9.65 3.35
N GLY A 105 7.58 9.87 4.51
CA GLY A 105 9.05 9.74 4.65
C GLY A 105 9.46 8.36 5.17
N THR A 106 9.00 8.00 6.36
CA THR A 106 9.40 6.74 7.03
C THR A 106 8.92 5.50 6.29
N GLY A 107 7.63 5.44 5.93
CA GLY A 107 7.05 4.28 5.23
C GLY A 107 7.74 4.05 3.89
N THR A 108 7.65 5.03 3.00
CA THR A 108 8.25 5.02 1.66
C THR A 108 9.75 4.67 1.63
N GLY A 109 10.53 5.22 2.57
CA GLY A 109 11.98 4.99 2.60
C GLY A 109 12.39 3.72 3.33
N GLY A 110 11.69 3.38 4.41
CA GLY A 110 12.07 2.28 5.29
C GLY A 110 11.46 0.94 4.89
N ALA A 111 10.28 0.91 4.25
CA ALA A 111 9.62 -0.34 3.85
C ALA A 111 10.50 -1.23 2.96
N PRO A 112 11.21 -0.70 1.93
CA PRO A 112 12.11 -1.52 1.12
C PRO A 112 13.26 -2.12 1.93
N VAL A 113 13.80 -1.38 2.91
CA VAL A 113 14.89 -1.84 3.77
C VAL A 113 14.43 -3.00 4.66
N VAL A 114 13.26 -2.86 5.30
CA VAL A 114 12.65 -3.91 6.12
C VAL A 114 12.37 -5.16 5.29
N ALA A 115 11.80 -4.99 4.09
CA ALA A 115 11.52 -6.10 3.17
C ALA A 115 12.79 -6.84 2.75
N ASN A 116 13.85 -6.09 2.39
CA ASN A 116 15.15 -6.67 2.05
C ASN A 116 15.73 -7.53 3.18
N ILE A 117 15.62 -7.07 4.43
CA ILE A 117 16.10 -7.81 5.61
C ILE A 117 15.28 -9.09 5.79
N ALA A 118 13.94 -9.00 5.75
CA ALA A 118 13.06 -10.16 5.86
C ALA A 118 13.37 -11.23 4.80
N ARG A 119 13.54 -10.81 3.54
CA ARG A 119 13.86 -11.69 2.42
C ARG A 119 15.25 -12.32 2.57
N SER A 120 16.23 -11.55 3.05
CA SER A 120 17.59 -12.05 3.33
C SER A 120 17.62 -13.11 4.43
N LEU A 121 16.67 -13.05 5.37
CA LEU A 121 16.48 -14.06 6.41
C LEU A 121 15.73 -15.31 5.93
N GLY A 122 15.25 -15.32 4.67
CA GLY A 122 14.55 -16.45 4.05
C GLY A 122 13.04 -16.48 4.31
N ALA A 123 12.47 -15.41 4.87
CA ALA A 123 11.03 -15.29 5.07
C ALA A 123 10.33 -14.95 3.75
N LEU A 124 9.14 -15.52 3.53
CA LEU A 124 8.26 -15.11 2.44
C LEU A 124 7.76 -13.69 2.74
N THR A 125 8.19 -12.73 1.92
CA THR A 125 8.00 -11.29 2.20
C THR A 125 6.93 -10.71 1.30
N ILE A 126 5.84 -10.22 1.91
CA ILE A 126 4.70 -9.65 1.20
C ILE A 126 4.56 -8.18 1.58
N GLY A 127 4.67 -7.28 0.60
CA GLY A 127 4.36 -5.87 0.79
C GLY A 127 2.87 -5.61 0.61
N VAL A 128 2.22 -4.94 1.56
CA VAL A 128 0.82 -4.49 1.46
C VAL A 128 0.78 -2.99 1.72
N VAL A 129 0.74 -2.21 0.65
CA VAL A 129 0.94 -0.75 0.72
C VAL A 129 -0.18 0.03 0.06
N THR A 130 -0.41 1.25 0.53
CA THR A 130 -1.41 2.15 -0.08
C THR A 130 -0.76 3.29 -0.85
N ARG A 131 -1.30 3.61 -2.03
CA ARG A 131 -1.06 4.91 -2.69
C ARG A 131 -1.85 6.02 -1.99
N PRO A 132 -1.32 7.25 -1.89
CA PRO A 132 -2.03 8.35 -1.27
C PRO A 132 -3.28 8.75 -2.08
N PHE A 133 -4.23 9.42 -1.43
CA PHE A 133 -5.36 10.04 -2.14
C PHE A 133 -4.87 11.18 -3.04
N THR A 134 -5.57 11.40 -4.15
CA THR A 134 -5.27 12.50 -5.08
C THR A 134 -5.27 13.88 -4.37
N PHE A 135 -6.12 14.07 -3.35
CA PHE A 135 -6.19 15.33 -2.60
C PHE A 135 -4.94 15.61 -1.74
N GLU A 136 -4.12 14.60 -1.42
CA GLU A 136 -2.90 14.78 -0.63
C GLU A 136 -1.76 15.44 -1.42
N GLY A 137 -1.95 15.55 -2.75
CA GLY A 137 -1.11 16.33 -3.64
C GLY A 137 -0.05 15.52 -4.39
N ARG A 138 0.37 16.06 -5.53
CA ARG A 138 1.23 15.39 -6.51
C ARG A 138 2.60 14.99 -5.96
N ARG A 139 3.14 15.75 -4.99
CA ARG A 139 4.43 15.43 -4.37
C ARG A 139 4.37 14.07 -3.65
N ARG A 140 3.32 13.80 -2.86
CA ARG A 140 3.16 12.50 -2.19
C ARG A 140 2.95 11.38 -3.19
N ALA A 141 2.14 11.61 -4.23
CA ALA A 141 1.92 10.62 -5.28
C ALA A 141 3.22 10.20 -5.98
N ASN A 142 4.07 11.17 -6.35
CA ASN A 142 5.37 10.85 -6.97
C ASN A 142 6.28 10.07 -6.00
N GLN A 143 6.36 10.51 -4.74
CA GLN A 143 7.14 9.80 -3.71
C GLN A 143 6.64 8.37 -3.51
N ALA A 144 5.32 8.16 -3.57
CA ALA A 144 4.72 6.84 -3.45
C ALA A 144 5.08 5.92 -4.62
N GLU A 145 5.04 6.42 -5.86
CA GLU A 145 5.44 5.60 -7.02
C GLU A 145 6.92 5.20 -6.95
N ASP A 146 7.79 6.12 -6.53
CA ASP A 146 9.22 5.84 -6.35
C ASP A 146 9.45 4.79 -5.23
N GLY A 147 8.71 4.91 -4.11
CA GLY A 147 8.76 3.95 -3.00
C GLY A 147 8.24 2.57 -3.38
N ILE A 148 7.08 2.51 -4.07
CA ILE A 148 6.49 1.27 -4.59
C ILE A 148 7.43 0.57 -5.56
N ALA A 149 8.12 1.32 -6.43
CA ALA A 149 9.11 0.77 -7.34
C ALA A 149 10.29 0.15 -6.57
N GLY A 150 10.83 0.85 -5.57
CA GLY A 150 11.91 0.31 -4.74
C GLY A 150 11.49 -0.90 -3.91
N LEU A 151 10.27 -0.88 -3.34
CA LEU A 151 9.76 -1.98 -2.53
C LEU A 151 9.53 -3.26 -3.36
N ARG A 152 9.08 -3.11 -4.60
CA ARG A 152 8.80 -4.23 -5.52
C ARG A 152 9.99 -5.16 -5.70
N ASP A 153 11.20 -4.61 -5.77
CA ASP A 153 12.41 -5.40 -6.00
C ASP A 153 12.85 -6.17 -4.73
N GLU A 154 12.33 -5.76 -3.58
CA GLU A 154 12.72 -6.27 -2.25
C GLU A 154 11.68 -7.22 -1.62
N VAL A 155 10.52 -7.41 -2.26
CA VAL A 155 9.46 -8.32 -1.81
C VAL A 155 9.24 -9.46 -2.80
N ASP A 156 8.65 -10.57 -2.33
CA ASP A 156 8.23 -11.67 -3.19
C ASP A 156 6.91 -11.34 -3.90
N THR A 157 5.98 -10.71 -3.17
CA THR A 157 4.72 -10.19 -3.70
C THR A 157 4.45 -8.78 -3.17
N LEU A 158 3.98 -7.88 -4.04
CA LEU A 158 3.55 -6.53 -3.68
C LEU A 158 2.09 -6.29 -4.01
N ILE A 159 1.25 -6.11 -2.99
CA ILE A 159 -0.14 -5.69 -3.10
C ILE A 159 -0.18 -4.16 -2.96
N VAL A 160 -0.60 -3.48 -4.03
CA VAL A 160 -0.76 -2.02 -4.04
C VAL A 160 -2.23 -1.66 -4.02
N ILE A 161 -2.63 -0.89 -3.00
CA ILE A 161 -4.01 -0.45 -2.80
C ILE A 161 -4.12 1.04 -3.17
N PRO A 162 -4.90 1.40 -4.20
CA PRO A 162 -5.13 2.79 -4.55
C PRO A 162 -6.21 3.44 -3.67
N ASN A 163 -5.81 4.36 -2.77
CA ASN A 163 -6.77 5.00 -1.86
C ASN A 163 -7.89 5.77 -2.59
N ASP A 164 -7.64 6.29 -3.79
CA ASP A 164 -8.70 6.93 -4.59
C ASP A 164 -9.87 5.99 -4.93
N ARG A 165 -9.64 4.68 -4.99
CA ARG A 165 -10.73 3.71 -5.22
C ARG A 165 -11.63 3.56 -4.01
N LEU A 166 -11.12 3.83 -2.82
CA LEU A 166 -11.92 3.85 -1.59
C LEU A 166 -12.98 4.95 -1.64
N LEU A 167 -12.71 6.07 -2.31
CA LEU A 167 -13.70 7.14 -2.50
C LEU A 167 -14.84 6.74 -3.46
N SER A 168 -14.59 5.78 -4.35
CA SER A 168 -15.61 5.31 -5.31
C SER A 168 -16.61 4.32 -4.70
N ILE A 169 -16.18 3.59 -3.68
CA ILE A 169 -17.00 2.62 -2.94
C ILE A 169 -17.67 3.22 -1.70
N SER A 170 -17.26 4.43 -1.29
CA SER A 170 -17.77 5.08 -0.08
C SER A 170 -18.77 6.19 -0.42
N ASP A 171 -19.66 6.51 0.52
CA ASP A 171 -20.68 7.54 0.34
C ASP A 171 -20.08 8.94 0.10
N ARG A 172 -20.78 9.78 -0.66
CA ARG A 172 -20.34 11.16 -0.96
C ARG A 172 -20.15 12.06 0.28
N GLN A 173 -20.56 11.61 1.47
CA GLN A 173 -20.46 12.35 2.73
C GLN A 173 -19.30 11.87 3.62
N VAL A 174 -18.45 10.97 3.13
CA VAL A 174 -17.33 10.41 3.91
C VAL A 174 -16.36 11.51 4.33
N SER A 175 -16.04 11.54 5.62
CA SER A 175 -15.05 12.45 6.17
C SER A 175 -13.62 12.00 5.83
N VAL A 176 -12.64 12.92 5.91
CA VAL A 176 -11.22 12.57 5.70
C VAL A 176 -10.77 11.49 6.69
N LEU A 177 -11.24 11.54 7.94
CA LEU A 177 -10.91 10.54 8.96
C LEU A 177 -11.46 9.16 8.59
N ASP A 178 -12.70 9.11 8.11
CA ASP A 178 -13.32 7.86 7.70
C ASP A 178 -12.67 7.29 6.43
N ALA A 179 -12.21 8.15 5.52
CA ALA A 179 -11.46 7.73 4.34
C ALA A 179 -10.14 7.02 4.72
N PHE A 180 -9.38 7.56 5.68
CA PHE A 180 -8.17 6.90 6.18
C PHE A 180 -8.48 5.58 6.92
N LYS A 181 -9.56 5.55 7.72
CA LYS A 181 -10.02 4.29 8.33
C LYS A 181 -10.39 3.23 7.28
N SER A 182 -10.99 3.64 6.17
CA SER A 182 -11.25 2.73 5.05
C SER A 182 -9.94 2.20 4.44
N ALA A 183 -8.89 3.01 4.35
CA ALA A 183 -7.58 2.56 3.89
C ALA A 183 -6.96 1.54 4.86
N ASP A 184 -7.02 1.81 6.17
CA ASP A 184 -6.57 0.88 7.21
C ASP A 184 -7.36 -0.44 7.16
N GLN A 185 -8.67 -0.38 6.90
CA GLN A 185 -9.52 -1.56 6.76
C GLN A 185 -9.15 -2.42 5.54
N VAL A 186 -8.73 -1.80 4.44
CA VAL A 186 -8.27 -2.53 3.25
C VAL A 186 -6.88 -3.13 3.49
N LEU A 187 -5.97 -2.43 4.17
CA LEU A 187 -4.70 -3.00 4.61
C LEU A 187 -4.90 -4.21 5.52
N LEU A 188 -5.80 -4.11 6.51
CA LEU A 188 -6.23 -5.24 7.35
C LEU A 188 -6.73 -6.39 6.47
N SER A 189 -7.64 -6.13 5.54
CA SER A 189 -8.22 -7.18 4.70
C SER A 189 -7.17 -7.89 3.83
N GLY A 190 -6.14 -7.17 3.37
CA GLY A 190 -5.04 -7.75 2.60
C GLY A 190 -4.13 -8.66 3.41
N VAL A 191 -3.86 -8.32 4.67
CA VAL A 191 -3.11 -9.21 5.57
C VAL A 191 -4.02 -10.38 6.01
N GLN A 192 -5.21 -10.07 6.51
CA GLN A 192 -6.19 -11.02 7.03
C GLN A 192 -6.55 -12.10 5.99
N GLY A 193 -6.79 -11.71 4.74
CA GLY A 193 -7.18 -12.63 3.67
C GLY A 193 -6.16 -13.74 3.40
N ILE A 194 -4.88 -13.51 3.72
CA ILE A 194 -3.82 -14.51 3.61
C ILE A 194 -3.58 -15.20 4.95
N THR A 195 -3.52 -14.46 6.05
CA THR A 195 -3.21 -15.04 7.36
C THR A 195 -4.29 -16.01 7.82
N ASP A 196 -5.56 -15.70 7.59
CA ASP A 196 -6.68 -16.55 8.02
C ASP A 196 -6.67 -17.91 7.33
N LEU A 197 -6.13 -18.01 6.12
CA LEU A 197 -5.98 -19.28 5.40
C LEU A 197 -4.96 -20.22 6.05
N ILE A 198 -4.05 -19.67 6.85
CA ILE A 198 -2.93 -20.40 7.48
C ILE A 198 -3.20 -20.61 8.97
N THR A 199 -3.68 -19.58 9.66
CA THR A 199 -3.75 -19.55 11.14
C THR A 199 -5.11 -19.96 11.67
N THR A 200 -6.18 -19.78 10.90
CA THR A 200 -7.55 -20.05 11.35
C THR A 200 -8.00 -21.42 10.83
N PRO A 201 -8.40 -22.34 11.72
CA PRO A 201 -8.97 -23.61 11.28
C PRO A 201 -10.25 -23.39 10.46
N GLY A 202 -10.16 -23.66 9.17
CA GLY A 202 -11.27 -23.66 8.22
C GLY A 202 -11.82 -25.05 7.93
N LEU A 203 -12.90 -25.09 7.14
CA LEU A 203 -13.42 -26.32 6.53
C LEU A 203 -12.40 -26.94 5.56
N ILE A 204 -11.66 -26.07 4.85
CA ILE A 204 -10.64 -26.42 3.88
C ILE A 204 -9.40 -25.60 4.27
N ASN A 205 -8.50 -26.24 5.01
CA ASN A 205 -7.23 -25.64 5.40
C ASN A 205 -6.22 -25.76 4.26
N LEU A 206 -5.51 -24.67 4.02
CA LEU A 206 -4.34 -24.65 3.15
C LEU A 206 -3.09 -24.81 3.99
N ASP A 207 -2.04 -25.39 3.41
CA ASP A 207 -0.75 -25.39 4.06
C ASP A 207 0.08 -24.14 3.66
N PHE A 208 1.11 -23.85 4.44
CA PHE A 208 1.99 -22.72 4.14
C PHE A 208 2.75 -22.89 2.82
N ALA A 209 3.01 -24.13 2.39
CA ALA A 209 3.75 -24.41 1.16
C ALA A 209 2.92 -24.06 -0.08
N ASP A 210 1.61 -24.30 -0.03
CA ASP A 210 0.64 -23.90 -1.05
C ASP A 210 0.67 -22.38 -1.23
N VAL A 211 0.47 -21.60 -0.15
CA VAL A 211 0.54 -20.13 -0.19
C VAL A 211 1.90 -19.66 -0.71
N LYS A 212 2.99 -20.26 -0.24
CA LYS A 212 4.35 -19.95 -0.70
C LYS A 212 4.53 -20.23 -2.18
N SER A 213 3.95 -21.29 -2.73
CA SER A 213 4.09 -21.65 -4.15
C SER A 213 3.47 -20.62 -5.10
N VAL A 214 2.44 -19.90 -4.66
CA VAL A 214 1.76 -18.86 -5.45
C VAL A 214 2.34 -17.48 -5.23
N MET A 215 2.80 -17.17 -4.02
CA MET A 215 3.26 -15.81 -3.66
C MET A 215 4.78 -15.61 -3.72
N SER A 216 5.57 -16.68 -3.84
CA SER A 216 7.02 -16.53 -4.01
C SER A 216 7.33 -15.93 -5.38
N GLU A 217 8.09 -14.83 -5.41
CA GLU A 217 8.51 -14.13 -6.63
C GLU A 217 7.36 -13.79 -7.61
N ALA A 218 6.14 -13.60 -7.11
CA ALA A 218 4.96 -13.34 -7.93
C ALA A 218 4.89 -11.89 -8.46
N GLY A 219 5.71 -10.99 -7.91
CA GLY A 219 5.78 -9.59 -8.32
C GLY A 219 4.57 -8.80 -7.85
N SER A 220 3.93 -8.01 -8.71
CA SER A 220 2.71 -7.30 -8.31
C SER A 220 1.50 -8.22 -8.20
N ALA A 221 0.73 -8.00 -7.15
CA ALA A 221 -0.56 -8.61 -6.93
C ALA A 221 -1.68 -7.56 -6.84
N LEU A 222 -2.88 -8.00 -7.16
CA LEU A 222 -4.11 -7.25 -7.01
C LEU A 222 -5.00 -7.94 -5.98
N MET A 223 -5.76 -7.16 -5.23
CA MET A 223 -6.71 -7.65 -4.25
C MET A 223 -8.12 -7.17 -4.57
N GLY A 224 -9.06 -8.11 -4.60
CA GLY A 224 -10.49 -7.86 -4.72
C GLY A 224 -11.20 -8.39 -3.49
N ILE A 225 -12.15 -7.61 -2.96
CA ILE A 225 -12.95 -7.99 -1.81
C ILE A 225 -14.42 -7.80 -2.16
N GLY A 226 -15.25 -8.78 -1.82
CA GLY A 226 -16.71 -8.70 -1.92
C GLY A 226 -17.36 -9.35 -0.70
N SER A 227 -18.51 -8.84 -0.27
CA SER A 227 -19.34 -9.52 0.72
C SER A 227 -20.82 -9.38 0.41
N ALA A 228 -21.56 -10.47 0.63
CA ALA A 228 -22.98 -10.54 0.34
C ALA A 228 -23.73 -11.39 1.37
N ARG A 229 -25.06 -11.28 1.36
CA ARG A 229 -26.00 -12.01 2.23
C ARG A 229 -27.17 -12.53 1.40
N GLY A 230 -27.89 -13.52 1.90
CA GLY A 230 -29.03 -14.14 1.21
C GLY A 230 -28.67 -15.45 0.48
N ASP A 231 -29.56 -15.92 -0.38
CA ASP A 231 -29.50 -17.28 -0.96
C ASP A 231 -28.31 -17.47 -1.92
N ASP A 232 -27.97 -16.45 -2.72
CA ASP A 232 -26.85 -16.49 -3.70
C ASP A 232 -25.61 -15.74 -3.20
N ARG A 233 -25.44 -15.64 -1.87
CA ARG A 233 -24.42 -14.80 -1.23
C ARG A 233 -22.98 -15.13 -1.66
N ALA A 234 -22.62 -16.40 -1.83
CA ALA A 234 -21.26 -16.76 -2.20
C ALA A 234 -20.90 -16.34 -3.63
N VAL A 235 -21.82 -16.56 -4.58
CA VAL A 235 -21.65 -16.15 -5.99
C VAL A 235 -21.62 -14.63 -6.09
N ALA A 236 -22.57 -13.93 -5.45
CA ALA A 236 -22.60 -12.47 -5.45
C ALA A 236 -21.34 -11.86 -4.83
N ALA A 237 -20.84 -12.42 -3.72
CA ALA A 237 -19.59 -11.99 -3.09
C ALA A 237 -18.38 -12.22 -4.00
N ALA A 238 -18.31 -13.36 -4.69
CA ALA A 238 -17.26 -13.64 -5.66
C ALA A 238 -17.31 -12.69 -6.87
N GLU A 239 -18.49 -12.41 -7.43
CA GLU A 239 -18.68 -11.43 -8.50
C GLU A 239 -18.20 -10.03 -8.08
N MET A 240 -18.54 -9.60 -6.88
CA MET A 240 -18.06 -8.33 -6.32
C MET A 240 -16.56 -8.32 -6.11
N ALA A 241 -15.96 -9.44 -5.69
CA ALA A 241 -14.52 -9.53 -5.51
C ALA A 241 -13.78 -9.42 -6.85
N ILE A 242 -14.19 -10.14 -7.90
CA ILE A 242 -13.54 -10.09 -9.23
C ILE A 242 -13.76 -8.78 -9.99
N SER A 243 -14.82 -8.04 -9.64
CA SER A 243 -15.14 -6.73 -10.22
C SER A 243 -14.81 -5.56 -9.29
N SER A 244 -14.12 -5.84 -8.18
CA SER A 244 -13.85 -4.86 -7.13
C SER A 244 -13.09 -3.64 -7.66
N PRO A 245 -13.47 -2.41 -7.28
CA PRO A 245 -12.74 -1.20 -7.69
C PRO A 245 -11.28 -1.16 -7.23
N LEU A 246 -10.90 -1.97 -6.26
CA LEU A 246 -9.52 -2.15 -5.80
C LEU A 246 -8.64 -2.85 -6.83
N LEU A 247 -9.23 -3.61 -7.76
CA LEU A 247 -8.57 -4.21 -8.90
C LEU A 247 -8.35 -3.12 -9.98
N GLU A 248 -7.17 -2.50 -10.01
CA GLU A 248 -6.83 -1.51 -11.06
C GLU A 248 -6.82 -2.10 -12.47
N ALA A 249 -6.68 -3.43 -12.58
CA ALA A 249 -6.73 -4.20 -13.80
C ALA A 249 -7.64 -5.42 -13.63
N SER A 250 -7.90 -6.11 -14.74
CA SER A 250 -8.58 -7.40 -14.68
C SER A 250 -7.70 -8.44 -13.96
N ILE A 251 -8.34 -9.41 -13.30
CA ILE A 251 -7.65 -10.63 -12.83
C ILE A 251 -7.30 -11.57 -13.98
N ASP A 252 -7.81 -11.30 -15.19
CA ASP A 252 -7.41 -11.98 -16.41
C ASP A 252 -5.89 -11.89 -16.62
N GLY A 253 -5.26 -13.03 -16.92
CA GLY A 253 -3.82 -13.17 -17.06
C GLY A 253 -3.06 -13.41 -15.75
N ALA A 254 -3.72 -13.46 -14.59
CA ALA A 254 -3.08 -13.90 -13.35
C ALA A 254 -2.79 -15.40 -13.41
N ARG A 255 -1.52 -15.79 -13.19
CA ARG A 255 -1.10 -17.20 -13.16
C ARG A 255 -1.20 -17.82 -11.77
N GLY A 256 -1.31 -17.01 -10.73
CA GLY A 256 -1.52 -17.45 -9.36
C GLY A 256 -2.70 -16.70 -8.74
N VAL A 257 -3.64 -17.44 -8.14
CA VAL A 257 -4.80 -16.84 -7.46
C VAL A 257 -4.96 -17.49 -6.09
N LEU A 258 -5.01 -16.67 -5.05
CA LEU A 258 -5.47 -17.07 -3.72
C LEU A 258 -6.92 -16.63 -3.54
N LEU A 259 -7.78 -17.56 -3.19
CA LEU A 259 -9.19 -17.35 -2.94
C LEU A 259 -9.48 -17.70 -1.47
N SER A 260 -9.88 -16.71 -0.68
CA SER A 260 -10.35 -16.91 0.69
C SER A 260 -11.84 -16.66 0.77
N ILE A 261 -12.59 -17.65 1.25
CA ILE A 261 -14.03 -17.56 1.46
C ILE A 261 -14.28 -17.67 2.97
N SER A 262 -14.82 -16.61 3.56
CA SER A 262 -15.19 -16.56 4.97
C SER A 262 -16.71 -16.52 5.10
N GLY A 263 -17.28 -17.35 5.96
CA GLY A 263 -18.71 -17.37 6.24
C GLY A 263 -19.04 -18.04 7.57
N GLY A 264 -20.29 -17.98 8.00
CA GLY A 264 -20.73 -18.68 9.20
C GLY A 264 -20.66 -20.21 9.05
N SER A 265 -20.91 -20.93 10.15
CA SER A 265 -21.00 -22.40 10.14
C SER A 265 -22.08 -22.98 9.21
N ASP A 266 -22.94 -22.13 8.63
CA ASP A 266 -23.96 -22.50 7.65
C ASP A 266 -23.44 -22.50 6.19
N LEU A 267 -22.17 -22.14 5.95
CA LEU A 267 -21.56 -22.10 4.63
C LEU A 267 -21.51 -23.50 3.98
N GLY A 268 -22.22 -23.66 2.88
CA GLY A 268 -22.33 -24.93 2.16
C GLY A 268 -21.18 -25.20 1.18
N LEU A 269 -20.89 -26.48 0.94
CA LEU A 269 -19.90 -26.89 -0.08
C LEU A 269 -20.29 -26.43 -1.50
N PHE A 270 -21.59 -26.38 -1.80
CA PHE A 270 -22.10 -25.95 -3.10
C PHE A 270 -21.80 -24.45 -3.35
N GLU A 271 -22.08 -23.61 -2.36
CA GLU A 271 -21.76 -22.17 -2.38
C GLU A 271 -20.25 -21.93 -2.62
N ILE A 272 -19.40 -22.68 -1.92
CA ILE A 272 -17.94 -22.63 -2.08
C ILE A 272 -17.53 -22.99 -3.52
N ASN A 273 -18.10 -24.07 -4.06
CA ASN A 273 -17.75 -24.56 -5.40
C ASN A 273 -18.15 -23.56 -6.49
N GLU A 274 -19.34 -22.94 -6.41
CA GLU A 274 -19.77 -21.95 -7.39
C GLU A 274 -18.92 -20.68 -7.35
N ALA A 275 -18.59 -20.18 -6.16
CA ALA A 275 -17.68 -19.05 -6.00
C ALA A 275 -16.29 -19.33 -6.59
N ALA A 276 -15.74 -20.52 -6.32
CA ALA A 276 -14.44 -20.95 -6.84
C ALA A 276 -14.45 -21.09 -8.37
N GLN A 277 -15.52 -21.65 -8.95
CA GLN A 277 -15.66 -21.79 -10.39
C GLN A 277 -15.70 -20.43 -11.09
N LEU A 278 -16.45 -19.47 -10.55
CA LEU A 278 -16.55 -18.12 -11.10
C LEU A 278 -15.19 -17.40 -11.13
N VAL A 279 -14.40 -17.53 -10.05
CA VAL A 279 -13.04 -16.97 -10.00
C VAL A 279 -12.12 -17.68 -11.00
N SER A 280 -12.25 -19.00 -11.14
CA SER A 280 -11.47 -19.78 -12.11
C SER A 280 -11.76 -19.43 -13.55
N GLU A 281 -13.00 -19.11 -13.89
CA GLU A 281 -13.40 -18.69 -15.24
C GLU A 281 -12.90 -17.28 -15.59
N ALA A 282 -12.67 -16.44 -14.57
CA ALA A 282 -12.17 -15.08 -14.74
C ALA A 282 -10.63 -14.97 -14.74
N ALA A 283 -9.92 -16.00 -14.25
CA ALA A 283 -8.46 -16.07 -14.22
C ALA A 283 -7.88 -16.70 -15.51
N HIS A 284 -6.55 -16.81 -15.59
CA HIS A 284 -5.91 -17.50 -16.71
C HIS A 284 -6.26 -19.01 -16.73
N PRO A 285 -6.46 -19.66 -17.90
CA PRO A 285 -6.80 -21.09 -17.97
C PRO A 285 -5.79 -22.05 -17.33
N GLU A 286 -4.53 -21.62 -17.25
CA GLU A 286 -3.44 -22.34 -16.59
C GLU A 286 -3.08 -21.73 -15.22
N ALA A 287 -3.96 -20.92 -14.63
CA ALA A 287 -3.73 -20.35 -13.32
C ALA A 287 -3.68 -21.44 -12.25
N ASN A 288 -2.69 -21.36 -11.36
CA ASN A 288 -2.68 -22.10 -10.12
C ASN A 288 -3.60 -21.39 -9.12
N ILE A 289 -4.78 -21.96 -8.89
CA ILE A 289 -5.79 -21.39 -7.99
C ILE A 289 -5.81 -22.20 -6.70
N ILE A 290 -5.51 -21.51 -5.61
CA ILE A 290 -5.55 -22.06 -4.27
C ILE A 290 -6.72 -21.42 -3.56
N PHE A 291 -7.64 -22.23 -3.05
CA PHE A 291 -8.81 -21.74 -2.33
C PHE A 291 -8.88 -22.32 -0.92
N GLY A 292 -9.27 -21.50 0.04
CA GLY A 292 -9.56 -21.93 1.40
C GLY A 292 -10.88 -21.37 1.89
N ALA A 293 -11.48 -22.08 2.84
CA ALA A 293 -12.78 -21.75 3.40
C ALA A 293 -12.66 -21.63 4.92
N VAL A 294 -12.85 -20.43 5.44
CA VAL A 294 -12.72 -20.08 6.86
C VAL A 294 -14.11 -19.95 7.47
N ILE A 295 -14.30 -20.55 8.65
CA ILE A 295 -15.55 -20.40 9.40
C ILE A 295 -15.38 -19.26 10.40
N ASP A 296 -16.22 -18.24 10.27
CA ASP A 296 -16.33 -17.12 11.19
C ASP A 296 -17.80 -16.90 11.56
N ASP A 297 -18.20 -17.43 12.72
CA ASP A 297 -19.58 -17.30 13.23
C ASP A 297 -19.97 -15.84 13.55
N ALA A 298 -19.02 -14.91 13.65
CA ALA A 298 -19.31 -13.50 13.83
C ALA A 298 -19.94 -12.86 12.56
N LEU A 299 -19.74 -13.48 11.39
CA LEU A 299 -20.33 -13.01 10.12
C LEU A 299 -21.83 -13.31 10.01
N GLY A 300 -22.35 -14.26 10.79
CA GLY A 300 -23.76 -14.65 10.73
C GLY A 300 -24.15 -15.15 9.34
N ASP A 301 -25.02 -14.40 8.66
CA ASP A 301 -25.53 -14.73 7.32
C ASP A 301 -24.64 -14.19 6.17
N GLU A 302 -23.57 -13.46 6.49
CA GLU A 302 -22.68 -12.84 5.51
C GLU A 302 -21.59 -13.80 5.04
N VAL A 303 -21.36 -13.81 3.73
CA VAL A 303 -20.18 -14.45 3.12
C VAL A 303 -19.28 -13.35 2.57
N ARG A 304 -18.00 -13.42 2.92
CA ARG A 304 -16.94 -12.54 2.42
C ARG A 304 -16.00 -13.35 1.56
N VAL A 305 -15.74 -12.85 0.35
CA VAL A 305 -14.79 -13.44 -0.61
C VAL A 305 -13.65 -12.46 -0.81
N THR A 306 -12.42 -12.92 -0.61
CA THR A 306 -11.20 -12.18 -0.89
C THR A 306 -10.42 -12.91 -1.97
N VAL A 307 -10.11 -12.21 -3.06
CA VAL A 307 -9.34 -12.71 -4.19
C VAL A 307 -8.03 -11.96 -4.24
N ILE A 308 -6.91 -12.68 -4.25
CA ILE A 308 -5.58 -12.11 -4.46
C ILE A 308 -4.99 -12.74 -5.71
N ALA A 309 -4.87 -11.93 -6.76
CA ALA A 309 -4.37 -12.35 -8.06
C ALA A 309 -2.92 -11.87 -8.23
N ALA A 310 -2.01 -12.78 -8.57
CA ALA A 310 -0.57 -12.52 -8.70
C ALA A 310 0.03 -13.26 -9.90
N GLY A 311 1.31 -13.01 -10.19
CA GLY A 311 2.02 -13.70 -11.27
C GLY A 311 1.54 -13.29 -12.66
N PHE A 312 1.19 -12.00 -12.84
CA PHE A 312 0.85 -11.45 -14.15
C PHE A 312 2.05 -11.47 -15.10
N ASP A 313 1.80 -11.69 -16.40
CA ASP A 313 2.86 -11.65 -17.41
C ASP A 313 3.60 -10.30 -17.41
N GLY A 314 4.92 -10.33 -17.17
CA GLY A 314 5.75 -9.12 -17.01
C GLY A 314 5.84 -8.58 -15.58
N GLY A 315 5.32 -9.31 -14.57
CA GLY A 315 5.42 -8.96 -13.14
C GLY A 315 4.51 -7.80 -12.72
N GLN A 316 3.59 -7.40 -13.58
CA GLN A 316 2.73 -6.23 -13.39
C GLN A 316 1.37 -6.48 -14.04
N PRO A 317 0.26 -6.18 -13.36
CA PRO A 317 -1.07 -6.36 -13.94
C PRO A 317 -1.25 -5.48 -15.19
N PRO A 318 -1.98 -5.96 -16.22
CA PRO A 318 -2.17 -5.23 -17.46
C PRO A 318 -2.95 -3.93 -17.19
N SER A 319 -2.28 -2.77 -17.30
CA SER A 319 -2.97 -1.48 -17.17
C SER A 319 -4.15 -1.40 -18.14
N LYS A 320 -5.33 -1.00 -17.65
CA LYS A 320 -6.48 -0.66 -18.51
C LYS A 320 -6.10 0.53 -19.39
N LYS A 321 -5.48 0.28 -20.54
CA LYS A 321 -5.28 1.29 -21.59
C LYS A 321 -6.63 1.63 -22.20
N GLY A 322 -7.28 2.68 -21.68
CA GLY A 322 -8.24 3.47 -22.46
C GLY A 322 -9.63 3.63 -21.87
N GLU A 323 -9.78 4.58 -20.96
CA GLU A 323 -10.85 5.57 -21.10
C GLU A 323 -10.17 6.89 -21.41
N LYS A 324 -9.91 7.12 -22.70
CA LYS A 324 -9.67 8.48 -23.16
C LYS A 324 -10.93 9.26 -22.86
N ALA A 325 -10.83 10.25 -21.97
CA ALA A 325 -11.82 11.29 -21.82
C ALA A 325 -12.27 11.76 -23.21
N LEU A 326 -13.56 11.59 -23.51
CA LEU A 326 -14.19 12.10 -24.72
C LEU A 326 -13.96 13.61 -24.80
N GLY A 327 -13.13 14.06 -25.74
CA GLY A 327 -13.02 15.48 -26.04
C GLY A 327 -11.70 15.92 -26.66
N GLN A 328 -11.38 15.44 -27.87
CA GLN A 328 -10.68 16.26 -28.88
C GLN A 328 -10.71 15.57 -30.26
N PRO A 329 -11.20 16.24 -31.32
CA PRO A 329 -11.23 15.66 -32.66
C PRO A 329 -9.85 15.74 -33.31
N SER A 330 -9.30 14.58 -33.70
CA SER A 330 -8.08 14.46 -34.51
C SER A 330 -8.42 14.69 -35.98
N SER A 331 -7.83 15.71 -36.59
CA SER A 331 -7.88 15.92 -38.05
C SER A 331 -7.07 14.85 -38.77
N ALA A 332 -7.72 14.19 -39.74
CA ALA A 332 -7.15 13.20 -40.63
C ALA A 332 -6.16 13.83 -41.63
N ALA A 333 -5.06 13.12 -41.89
CA ALA A 333 -4.25 13.32 -43.10
C ALA A 333 -3.88 11.95 -43.68
N SER A 334 -4.13 11.85 -44.98
CA SER A 334 -4.31 10.64 -45.78
C SER A 334 -2.98 10.00 -46.20
N SER A 335 -3.01 8.67 -46.26
CA SER A 335 -2.02 7.80 -46.91
C SER A 335 -2.13 7.84 -48.44
N ALA A 336 -0.99 7.78 -49.15
CA ALA A 336 -0.87 7.06 -50.43
C ALA A 336 0.62 6.71 -50.72
N PRO A 337 0.93 5.50 -51.24
CA PRO A 337 2.31 5.01 -51.45
C PRO A 337 2.73 5.01 -52.94
N SER A 338 4.04 5.00 -53.23
CA SER A 338 4.56 4.45 -54.49
C SER A 338 6.01 3.97 -54.38
N SER A 339 6.20 2.77 -54.93
CA SER A 339 7.42 1.96 -55.06
C SER A 339 8.08 2.17 -56.43
N TYR A 340 9.41 2.02 -56.55
CA TYR A 340 10.13 1.17 -57.55
C TYR A 340 11.67 1.36 -57.57
N LYS A 341 12.38 0.27 -57.22
CA LYS A 341 13.61 -0.41 -57.74
C LYS A 341 14.87 0.30 -58.32
N ASP A 342 16.01 -0.13 -57.75
CA ASP A 342 17.33 -0.64 -58.26
C ASP A 342 18.15 0.05 -59.40
N GLU A 343 19.33 0.57 -58.99
CA GLU A 343 20.76 0.43 -59.45
C GLU A 343 21.18 0.14 -60.93
N PRO A 344 22.47 0.27 -61.34
CA PRO A 344 23.53 1.29 -61.08
C PRO A 344 24.35 1.67 -62.36
N SER A 345 25.21 2.70 -62.34
CA SER A 345 26.53 2.74 -63.06
C SER A 345 27.29 4.08 -62.96
N ALA A 346 28.53 3.96 -62.46
CA ALA A 346 29.77 4.75 -62.58
C ALA A 346 29.83 6.04 -63.45
N ALA A 347 30.39 7.13 -62.91
CA ALA A 347 31.83 7.46 -63.02
C ALA A 347 32.17 8.92 -62.60
N SER A 348 33.37 9.04 -61.99
CA SER A 348 34.33 10.17 -62.01
C SER A 348 34.21 11.41 -61.11
N ALA A 349 35.24 11.52 -60.25
CA ALA A 349 36.10 12.68 -59.95
C ALA A 349 35.66 13.72 -58.89
N ASP A 350 36.34 13.67 -57.73
CA ASP A 350 36.59 14.81 -56.84
C ASP A 350 37.64 15.76 -57.46
N PRO A 351 37.57 17.08 -57.21
CA PRO A 351 38.31 17.64 -56.06
C PRO A 351 37.62 18.81 -55.31
N GLU A 352 37.86 18.82 -53.99
CA GLU A 352 38.11 19.90 -52.99
C GLU A 352 37.45 21.31 -53.11
N PRO A 353 37.03 21.94 -51.97
CA PRO A 353 36.11 23.10 -51.99
C PRO A 353 36.81 24.47 -51.97
N GLU A 354 36.36 25.39 -52.83
CA GLU A 354 36.69 26.81 -52.76
C GLU A 354 35.60 27.64 -52.06
N ARG A 355 36.03 28.49 -51.12
CA ARG A 355 35.25 29.51 -50.42
C ARG A 355 34.73 30.60 -51.36
N PRO A 356 33.60 31.26 -51.01
CA PRO A 356 33.43 32.68 -51.27
C PRO A 356 33.51 33.50 -49.98
N SER A 357 34.29 34.58 -50.09
CA SER A 357 34.57 35.60 -49.09
C SER A 357 33.99 36.96 -49.51
N PHE A 358 33.80 37.83 -48.50
CA PHE A 358 33.47 39.28 -48.57
C PHE A 358 32.05 39.60 -49.07
N SER A 359 31.28 40.56 -48.56
CA SER A 359 31.39 41.68 -47.59
C SER A 359 30.09 42.48 -47.77
N GLY A 360 29.50 43.26 -46.87
CA GLY A 360 29.75 43.72 -45.51
C GLY A 360 28.37 44.22 -44.98
N LEU A 361 28.19 44.52 -43.70
CA LEU A 361 28.35 45.86 -43.14
C LEU A 361 27.97 45.81 -41.65
N GLY A 362 28.70 46.54 -40.81
CA GLY A 362 28.15 47.13 -39.60
C GLY A 362 28.40 46.41 -38.28
N SER A 363 29.62 46.55 -37.76
CA SER A 363 29.99 46.27 -36.37
C SER A 363 29.47 47.33 -35.39
N VAL A 364 28.82 46.92 -34.29
CA VAL A 364 28.74 47.70 -33.03
C VAL A 364 28.87 46.75 -31.83
N ALA A 365 29.71 47.19 -30.88
CA ALA A 365 30.25 46.53 -29.70
C ALA A 365 29.22 46.27 -28.56
N PRO A 366 29.56 45.40 -27.57
CA PRO A 366 28.70 45.10 -26.43
C PRO A 366 28.53 46.32 -25.49
N PRO A 367 27.34 46.52 -24.86
CA PRO A 367 27.13 47.61 -23.92
C PRO A 367 27.93 47.43 -22.63
N ARG A 368 28.51 48.55 -22.17
CA ARG A 368 29.20 48.73 -20.90
C ARG A 368 28.23 48.83 -19.72
N GLU A 369 28.71 48.41 -18.56
CA GLU A 369 28.21 48.76 -17.24
C GLU A 369 28.27 50.28 -17.01
N GLU A 370 27.15 50.88 -16.59
CA GLU A 370 27.05 51.89 -15.52
C GLU A 370 25.58 52.34 -15.32
N ASP A 371 25.27 52.71 -14.07
CA ASP A 371 24.04 53.32 -13.53
C ASP A 371 22.78 52.47 -13.35
N THR A 372 22.79 51.66 -12.28
CA THR A 372 21.57 51.27 -11.56
C THR A 372 21.48 52.09 -10.26
N PRO A 373 20.36 52.75 -9.93
CA PRO A 373 20.24 53.48 -8.66
C PRO A 373 20.34 52.52 -7.46
N PRO A 374 20.90 52.96 -6.31
CA PRO A 374 21.09 52.10 -5.16
C PRO A 374 19.75 51.60 -4.60
N ARG A 375 19.68 50.29 -4.39
CA ARG A 375 18.59 49.59 -3.69
C ARG A 375 18.44 50.18 -2.28
N PRO A 376 17.23 50.53 -1.81
CA PRO A 376 17.04 50.99 -0.44
C PRO A 376 17.41 49.86 0.54
N GLU A 377 18.20 50.19 1.56
CA GLU A 377 18.49 49.32 2.70
C GLU A 377 17.19 48.81 3.34
N PRO A 378 17.13 47.53 3.77
CA PRO A 378 15.99 47.06 4.55
C PRO A 378 15.95 47.81 5.88
N ALA A 379 14.83 48.46 6.16
CA ALA A 379 14.56 49.09 7.45
C ALA A 379 14.70 48.06 8.60
N PRO A 380 15.19 48.46 9.79
CA PRO A 380 15.27 47.57 10.93
C PRO A 380 13.86 47.11 11.30
N VAL A 381 13.70 45.79 11.39
CA VAL A 381 12.47 45.15 11.85
C VAL A 381 12.23 45.64 13.27
N SER A 382 11.18 46.42 13.48
CA SER A 382 10.74 46.78 14.82
C SER A 382 10.25 45.51 15.50
N GLU A 383 10.90 45.13 16.60
CA GLU A 383 10.46 44.08 17.51
C GLU A 383 9.01 44.33 17.90
N VAL A 384 8.10 43.50 17.40
CA VAL A 384 6.75 43.43 17.91
C VAL A 384 6.84 42.74 19.27
N PRO A 385 6.48 43.40 20.39
CA PRO A 385 6.49 42.74 21.69
C PRO A 385 5.50 41.56 21.67
N PRO A 386 5.85 40.42 22.30
CA PRO A 386 4.96 39.28 22.34
C PRO A 386 3.64 39.67 23.02
N PRO A 387 2.49 39.15 22.55
CA PRO A 387 1.23 39.36 23.24
C PRO A 387 1.33 38.83 24.68
N PRO A 388 0.70 39.48 25.66
CA PRO A 388 0.75 39.04 27.04
C PRO A 388 0.23 37.61 27.15
N ALA A 389 0.98 36.77 27.88
CA ALA A 389 0.62 35.38 28.14
C ALA A 389 -0.81 35.32 28.70
N ALA A 390 -1.70 34.63 27.99
CA ALA A 390 -3.02 34.32 28.49
C ALA A 390 -2.86 33.44 29.73
N THR A 391 -3.27 33.95 30.89
CA THR A 391 -3.46 33.14 32.10
C THR A 391 -4.38 31.95 31.78
N PRO A 392 -4.01 30.70 32.09
CA PRO A 392 -4.88 29.56 31.86
C PRO A 392 -6.18 29.75 32.65
N GLN A 393 -7.30 29.86 31.93
CA GLN A 393 -8.63 29.86 32.53
C GLN A 393 -8.93 28.43 33.02
N VAL A 394 -8.97 28.25 34.33
CA VAL A 394 -9.48 27.03 34.95
C VAL A 394 -10.97 26.92 34.64
N PRO A 395 -11.46 25.81 34.03
CA PRO A 395 -12.88 25.62 33.81
C PRO A 395 -13.62 25.60 35.17
N PRO A 396 -14.80 26.24 35.30
CA PRO A 396 -15.58 26.11 36.52
C PRO A 396 -15.97 24.63 36.73
N ALA A 397 -15.79 24.15 37.96
CA ALA A 397 -16.17 22.80 38.35
C ALA A 397 -17.66 22.58 38.06
N ARG A 398 -17.97 21.52 37.29
CA ARG A 398 -19.35 21.07 37.13
C ARG A 398 -19.86 20.58 38.48
N PRO A 399 -21.01 21.05 38.99
CA PRO A 399 -21.63 20.45 40.15
C PRO A 399 -22.06 19.02 39.80
N TYR A 400 -21.55 18.06 40.56
CA TYR A 400 -21.96 16.67 40.50
C TYR A 400 -23.36 16.58 41.12
N HIS A 401 -24.38 16.35 40.28
CA HIS A 401 -25.70 15.97 40.77
C HIS A 401 -25.68 14.45 40.98
N ASP A 402 -25.52 14.06 42.24
CA ASP A 402 -25.71 12.69 42.68
C ASP A 402 -27.22 12.40 42.74
N SER A 403 -27.73 11.83 41.66
CA SER A 403 -29.10 11.32 41.60
C SER A 403 -29.06 9.92 41.02
N GLN A 404 -28.52 8.98 41.80
CA GLN A 404 -28.90 7.56 41.85
C GLN A 404 -28.02 6.82 42.87
N ALA A 405 -28.18 7.18 44.15
CA ALA A 405 -27.86 6.25 45.24
C ALA A 405 -29.08 5.36 45.49
N GLU A 406 -29.34 4.44 44.55
CA GLU A 406 -30.20 3.28 44.78
C GLU A 406 -29.30 2.06 45.04
N GLU A 407 -29.39 1.55 46.27
CA GLU A 407 -29.09 0.18 46.71
C GLU A 407 -27.99 -0.62 45.97
N LEU A 408 -26.76 -0.53 46.48
CA LEU A 408 -25.78 -1.60 46.35
C LEU A 408 -26.10 -2.70 47.38
N ASP A 409 -26.63 -3.82 46.90
CA ASP A 409 -26.88 -5.03 47.67
C ASP A 409 -25.54 -5.69 48.07
N VAL A 410 -25.20 -5.65 49.36
CA VAL A 410 -23.97 -6.24 49.90
C VAL A 410 -24.23 -7.72 50.22
N PRO A 411 -23.51 -8.67 49.61
CA PRO A 411 -23.69 -10.09 49.90
C PRO A 411 -23.42 -10.43 51.37
N ASP A 412 -24.28 -11.26 51.97
CA ASP A 412 -24.30 -11.57 53.41
C ASP A 412 -23.03 -12.26 53.98
N PHE A 413 -22.03 -12.60 53.16
CA PHE A 413 -20.74 -13.12 53.67
C PHE A 413 -19.73 -12.01 54.05
N LEU A 414 -20.06 -10.74 53.80
CA LEU A 414 -19.26 -9.57 54.16
C LEU A 414 -19.90 -8.71 55.27
N LYS A 415 -20.90 -9.24 56.00
CA LYS A 415 -21.42 -8.66 57.25
C LYS A 415 -20.78 -9.29 58.48
#